data_AF-A0A4U0EVW8-F1
#
_entry.id   AF-A0A4U0EVW8-F1
#
_cell.length_a   1.000
_cell.length_b   1.000
_cell.length_c   1.000
_cell.angle_alpha   90.00
_cell.angle_beta   90.00
_cell.angle_gamma   90.00
#
_symmetry.space_group_name_H-M   'P 1'
#
loop_
_entity.id
_entity.type
_entity.pdbx_description
1 polymer ?
#
loop_
_entity_poly.entity_id
_entity_poly.type
_entity_poly.pdbx_seq_one_letter_code
_entity_poly.pdbx_strand_id
1 'polypeptide(L)'
;MAFMYIGIAVVVFIIIFNISDKAVNKTKPKRDVNRVTMDSIEKVMNKQQKAMDDLQKVAEDRLFRALTLGLEKASVEIRENPDYLKRFMDVLIENQKKEITKTVYETSNPNILLSDEQIKFSIEQAAIKVSNHAERLNNERK
;
A
#
# COMPACT_ATOMS: atom_id res chain seq x y z
N MET A 1 10.80 -4.74 17.10
CA MET A 1 9.80 -5.08 18.14
C MET A 1 8.86 -3.93 18.52
N ALA A 2 9.16 -2.65 18.23
CA ALA A 2 8.26 -1.53 18.50
C ALA A 2 6.97 -1.49 17.63
N PHE A 3 7.04 -1.98 16.38
CA PHE A 3 5.92 -1.94 15.43
C PHE A 3 4.74 -2.85 15.79
N MET A 4 4.96 -3.89 16.61
CA MET A 4 3.88 -4.79 17.03
C MET A 4 2.95 -4.15 18.06
N TYR A 5 3.44 -3.17 18.82
CA TYR A 5 2.66 -2.48 19.86
C TYR A 5 1.77 -1.35 19.32
N ILE A 6 2.18 -0.72 18.21
CA ILE A 6 1.41 0.38 17.59
C ILE A 6 0.09 -0.14 17.02
N GLY A 7 0.09 -1.33 16.40
CA GLY A 7 -1.13 -1.95 15.86
C GLY A 7 -2.16 -2.34 16.92
N ILE A 8 -1.71 -2.80 18.09
CA ILE A 8 -2.60 -3.23 19.18
C ILE A 8 -3.28 -2.01 19.84
N ALA A 9 -2.56 -0.89 19.99
CA ALA A 9 -3.10 0.32 20.62
C ALA A 9 -4.26 0.95 19.82
N VAL A 10 -4.17 0.95 18.49
CA VAL A 10 -5.22 1.52 17.61
C VAL A 10 -6.52 0.70 17.69
N VAL A 11 -6.42 -0.62 17.75
CA VAL A 11 -7.59 -1.51 17.85
C VAL A 11 -8.32 -1.33 19.18
N VAL A 12 -7.59 -1.18 20.30
CA VAL A 12 -8.19 -0.97 21.63
C VAL A 12 -8.91 0.39 21.71
N PHE A 13 -8.36 1.45 21.11
CA PHE A 13 -8.96 2.78 21.14
C PHE A 13 -10.32 2.86 20.40
N ILE A 14 -10.46 2.18 19.26
CA ILE A 14 -11.70 2.13 18.47
C ILE A 14 -12.84 1.42 19.24
N ILE A 15 -12.49 0.41 20.05
CA ILE A 15 -13.46 -0.34 20.86
C ILE A 15 -14.00 0.54 22.01
N ILE A 16 -13.14 1.29 22.70
CA ILE A 16 -13.54 2.12 23.85
C ILE A 16 -14.43 3.29 23.43
N PHE A 17 -14.10 3.98 22.33
CA PHE A 17 -14.93 5.10 21.83
C PHE A 17 -16.32 4.63 21.38
N ASN A 18 -16.44 3.45 20.76
CA ASN A 18 -17.74 2.90 20.37
C ASN A 18 -18.64 2.49 21.56
N ILE A 19 -18.06 2.24 22.74
CA ILE A 19 -18.83 1.88 23.94
C ILE A 19 -19.28 3.14 24.70
N SER A 20 -18.48 4.22 24.72
CA SER A 20 -18.78 5.42 25.52
C SER A 20 -19.93 6.27 24.98
N ASP A 21 -20.23 6.21 23.68
CA ASP A 21 -21.29 7.02 23.06
C ASP A 21 -22.70 6.41 23.15
N LYS A 22 -22.86 5.22 23.76
CA LYS A 22 -24.12 4.45 23.74
C LYS A 22 -24.69 4.07 25.11
N ALA A 23 -24.44 4.86 26.14
CA ALA A 23 -24.96 4.58 27.49
C ALA A 23 -26.08 5.53 27.93
N VAL A 24 -27.18 5.64 27.17
CA VAL A 24 -28.49 6.02 27.73
C VAL A 24 -29.62 5.21 27.09
N ASN A 25 -30.39 4.55 27.96
CA ASN A 25 -31.66 3.83 27.80
C ASN A 25 -31.68 2.35 27.36
N LYS A 26 -32.22 1.56 28.30
CA LYS A 26 -32.47 0.12 28.29
C LYS A 26 -33.47 -0.29 27.20
N THR A 27 -33.21 -1.39 26.48
CA THR A 27 -34.23 -2.42 26.11
C THR A 27 -33.59 -3.68 25.50
N LYS A 28 -33.99 -4.84 26.05
CA LYS A 28 -33.92 -6.24 25.53
C LYS A 28 -32.54 -6.84 25.16
N PRO A 29 -32.17 -8.01 25.72
CA PRO A 29 -30.99 -8.74 25.25
C PRO A 29 -31.38 -9.51 23.99
N LYS A 30 -30.85 -9.12 22.84
CA LYS A 30 -30.60 -9.99 21.67
C LYS A 30 -29.93 -9.19 20.56
N ARG A 31 -28.60 -9.23 20.55
CA ARG A 31 -27.83 -9.70 19.39
C ARG A 31 -26.73 -10.55 19.98
N ASP A 32 -26.54 -11.75 19.44
CA ASP A 32 -25.32 -12.51 19.70
C ASP A 32 -24.16 -11.55 19.51
N VAL A 33 -23.47 -11.25 20.59
CA VAL A 33 -22.17 -10.60 20.51
C VAL A 33 -21.33 -11.63 19.79
N ASN A 34 -21.15 -11.47 18.48
CA ASN A 34 -20.19 -12.25 17.71
C ASN A 34 -18.87 -12.13 18.46
N ARG A 35 -18.54 -13.15 19.24
CA ARG A 35 -17.35 -13.15 20.08
C ARG A 35 -16.19 -13.14 19.08
N VAL A 36 -15.48 -12.03 19.02
CA VAL A 36 -14.24 -11.96 18.24
C VAL A 36 -13.30 -12.98 18.87
N THR A 37 -13.13 -14.11 18.20
CA THR A 37 -12.20 -15.18 18.61
C THR A 37 -10.82 -14.88 18.04
N MET A 38 -9.78 -15.47 18.64
CA MET A 38 -8.42 -15.39 18.10
C MET A 38 -8.39 -15.83 16.63
N ASP A 39 -9.08 -16.92 16.29
CA ASP A 39 -9.21 -17.43 14.91
C ASP A 39 -9.84 -16.40 13.96
N SER A 40 -10.82 -15.62 14.44
CA SER A 40 -11.46 -14.58 13.64
C SER A 40 -10.53 -13.39 13.38
N ILE A 41 -9.67 -13.03 14.35
CA ILE A 41 -8.64 -11.99 14.19
C ILE A 41 -7.57 -12.46 13.22
N GLU A 42 -7.05 -13.68 13.40
CA GLU A 42 -6.03 -14.26 12.53
C GLU A 42 -6.50 -14.33 11.08
N LYS A 43 -7.76 -14.74 10.86
CA LYS A 43 -8.37 -14.75 9.52
C LYS A 43 -8.45 -13.36 8.88
N VAL A 44 -8.73 -12.31 9.66
CA VAL A 44 -8.74 -10.94 9.15
C VAL A 44 -7.32 -10.46 8.86
N MET A 45 -6.36 -10.71 9.75
CA MET A 45 -4.96 -10.38 9.55
C MET A 45 -4.39 -11.04 8.29
N ASN A 46 -4.66 -12.32 8.07
CA ASN A 46 -4.22 -13.03 6.87
C ASN A 46 -4.83 -12.45 5.59
N LYS A 47 -6.09 -12.00 5.64
CA LYS A 47 -6.74 -11.31 4.52
C LYS A 47 -6.12 -9.93 4.26
N GLN A 48 -5.79 -9.19 5.32
CA GLN A 48 -5.12 -7.89 5.20
C GLN A 48 -3.73 -8.05 4.62
N GLN A 49 -2.93 -9.00 5.11
CA GLN A 49 -1.61 -9.27 4.56
C GLN A 49 -1.68 -9.63 3.08
N LYS A 50 -2.59 -10.53 2.71
CA LYS A 50 -2.80 -10.88 1.30
C LYS A 50 -3.20 -9.67 0.46
N ALA A 51 -4.11 -8.83 0.95
CA ALA A 51 -4.50 -7.62 0.24
C ALA A 51 -3.35 -6.62 0.10
N MET A 52 -2.46 -6.50 1.09
CA MET A 52 -1.24 -5.69 1.00
C MET A 52 -0.29 -6.23 -0.07
N ASP A 53 -0.09 -7.54 -0.11
CA ASP A 53 0.79 -8.21 -1.08
C ASP A 53 0.22 -8.07 -2.52
N ASP A 54 -1.09 -8.27 -2.69
CA ASP A 54 -1.78 -8.11 -3.97
C ASP A 54 -1.69 -6.66 -4.46
N LEU A 55 -1.92 -5.68 -3.59
CA LEU A 55 -1.77 -4.26 -3.92
C LEU A 55 -0.34 -3.93 -4.32
N GLN A 56 0.64 -4.41 -3.54
CA GLN A 56 2.06 -4.21 -3.84
C GLN A 56 2.40 -4.78 -5.22
N LYS A 57 1.97 -5.99 -5.54
CA LYS A 57 2.23 -6.63 -6.84
C LYS A 57 1.61 -5.84 -8.01
N VAL A 58 0.36 -5.38 -7.86
CA VAL A 58 -0.30 -4.56 -8.88
C VAL A 58 0.42 -3.22 -9.08
N ALA A 59 0.89 -2.60 -7.99
CA ALA A 59 1.67 -1.37 -8.06
C ALA A 59 3.02 -1.61 -8.75
N GLU A 60 3.73 -2.69 -8.41
CA GLU A 60 4.98 -3.12 -9.06
C GLU A 60 4.79 -3.27 -10.58
N ASP A 61 3.78 -4.04 -11.00
CA ASP A 61 3.48 -4.27 -12.42
C ASP A 61 3.20 -2.97 -13.19
N ARG A 62 2.45 -2.04 -12.58
CA ARG A 62 2.15 -0.73 -13.20
C ARG A 62 3.40 0.12 -13.33
N LEU A 63 4.21 0.19 -12.28
CA LEU A 63 5.46 0.94 -12.26
C LEU A 63 6.46 0.39 -13.29
N PHE A 64 6.61 -0.94 -13.39
CA PHE A 64 7.45 -1.56 -14.41
C PHE A 64 6.99 -1.22 -15.82
N ARG A 65 5.71 -1.39 -16.12
CA ARG A 65 5.16 -1.05 -17.46
C ARG A 65 5.39 0.41 -17.80
N ALA A 66 5.16 1.31 -16.86
CA ALA A 66 5.34 2.74 -17.08
C ALA A 66 6.82 3.09 -17.33
N LEU A 67 7.75 2.47 -16.59
CA LEU A 67 9.17 2.64 -16.84
C LEU A 67 9.60 2.08 -18.20
N THR A 68 9.18 0.87 -18.55
CA THR A 68 9.51 0.29 -19.87
C THR A 68 9.04 1.21 -21.00
N LEU A 69 7.78 1.64 -20.97
CA LEU A 69 7.23 2.55 -21.98
C LEU A 69 7.93 3.92 -21.96
N GLY A 70 8.27 4.43 -20.78
CA GLY A 70 8.99 5.69 -20.63
C GLY A 70 10.40 5.62 -21.23
N LEU A 71 11.11 4.53 -20.98
CA LEU A 71 12.45 4.26 -21.50
C LEU A 71 12.46 4.06 -23.02
N GLU A 72 11.46 3.37 -23.57
CA GLU A 72 11.29 3.21 -25.02
C GLU A 72 11.08 4.56 -25.73
N LYS A 73 10.37 5.47 -25.08
CA LYS A 73 10.06 6.81 -25.61
C LYS A 73 11.09 7.87 -25.27
N ALA A 74 12.05 7.58 -24.40
CA ALA A 74 13.09 8.52 -24.01
C ALA A 74 13.97 8.87 -25.22
N SER A 75 14.39 10.13 -25.29
CA SER A 75 15.28 10.59 -26.36
C SER A 75 16.63 9.87 -26.29
N VAL A 76 17.39 9.90 -27.38
CA VAL A 76 18.73 9.28 -27.44
C VAL A 76 19.65 9.94 -26.42
N GLU A 77 19.61 11.26 -26.28
CA GLU A 77 20.44 12.02 -25.34
C GLU A 77 20.19 11.61 -23.88
N ILE A 78 18.94 11.29 -23.51
CA ILE A 78 18.61 10.80 -22.17
C ILE A 78 19.11 9.37 -21.99
N ARG A 79 18.99 8.51 -23.01
CA ARG A 79 19.38 7.09 -22.92
C ARG A 79 20.89 6.86 -22.90
N GLU A 80 21.64 7.73 -23.57
CA GLU A 80 23.10 7.64 -23.68
C GLU A 80 23.83 8.30 -22.50
N ASN A 81 23.15 9.16 -21.73
CA ASN A 81 23.71 9.78 -20.54
C ASN A 81 23.17 9.10 -19.26
N PRO A 82 24.00 8.36 -18.50
CA PRO A 82 23.55 7.63 -17.31
C PRO A 82 22.92 8.50 -16.21
N ASP A 83 23.38 9.74 -16.06
CA ASP A 83 22.86 10.67 -15.04
C ASP A 83 21.49 11.21 -15.44
N TYR A 84 21.29 11.51 -16.72
CA TYR A 84 19.99 11.94 -17.24
C TYR A 84 18.99 10.78 -17.24
N LEU A 85 19.43 9.57 -17.61
CA LEU A 85 18.62 8.37 -17.53
C LEU A 85 18.15 8.10 -16.11
N LYS A 86 19.06 8.19 -15.13
CA LYS A 86 18.72 8.02 -13.71
C LYS A 86 17.66 9.02 -13.27
N ARG A 87 17.88 10.32 -13.51
CA ARG A 87 16.91 11.37 -13.15
C ARG A 87 15.55 11.18 -13.83
N PHE A 88 15.56 10.76 -15.09
CA PHE A 88 14.34 10.48 -15.84
C PHE A 88 13.55 9.32 -15.22
N MET A 89 14.22 8.22 -14.86
CA MET A 89 13.58 7.09 -14.18
C MET A 89 13.03 7.47 -12.80
N ASP A 90 13.79 8.22 -12.00
CA ASP A 90 13.36 8.67 -10.67
C ASP A 90 12.08 9.52 -10.76
N VAL A 91 12.01 10.46 -11.71
CA VAL A 91 10.84 11.31 -11.94
C VAL A 91 9.64 10.49 -12.42
N LEU A 92 9.85 9.51 -13.31
CA LEU A 92 8.78 8.63 -13.78
C LEU A 92 8.18 7.82 -12.63
N ILE A 93 9.01 7.21 -11.78
CA ILE A 93 8.54 6.43 -10.62
C ILE A 93 7.71 7.30 -9.68
N GLU A 94 8.18 8.50 -9.34
CA GLU A 94 7.46 9.40 -8.44
C GLU A 94 6.11 9.87 -9.01
N ASN A 95 6.06 10.16 -10.32
CA ASN A 95 4.80 10.54 -10.96
C ASN A 95 3.80 9.37 -10.98
N GLN A 96 4.27 8.17 -11.32
CA GLN A 96 3.41 6.98 -11.36
C GLN A 96 2.96 6.55 -9.97
N LYS A 97 3.80 6.73 -8.94
CA LYS A 97 3.43 6.52 -7.54
C LYS A 97 2.22 7.35 -7.14
N LYS A 98 2.19 8.63 -7.52
CA LYS A 98 1.07 9.54 -7.27
C LYS A 98 -0.21 9.09 -7.98
N GLU A 99 -0.09 8.73 -9.26
CA GLU A 99 -1.24 8.25 -10.06
C GLU A 99 -1.83 6.92 -9.55
N ILE A 100 -0.97 5.98 -9.17
CA ILE A 100 -1.39 4.70 -8.56
C ILE A 100 -2.11 4.98 -7.24
N THR A 101 -1.54 5.84 -6.39
CA THR A 101 -2.15 6.20 -5.09
C THR A 101 -3.55 6.78 -5.30
N LYS A 102 -3.68 7.75 -6.21
CA LYS A 102 -4.97 8.35 -6.56
C LYS A 102 -5.96 7.30 -7.06
N THR A 103 -5.54 6.47 -8.02
CA THR A 103 -6.39 5.41 -8.59
C THR A 103 -6.87 4.44 -7.51
N VAL A 104 -5.98 4.05 -6.58
CA VAL A 104 -6.33 3.15 -5.48
C VAL A 104 -7.45 3.79 -4.67
N TYR A 105 -7.30 5.03 -4.18
CA TYR A 105 -8.35 5.70 -3.39
C TYR A 105 -9.67 5.91 -4.16
N GLU A 106 -9.61 6.15 -5.47
CA GLU A 106 -10.82 6.34 -6.30
C GLU A 106 -11.56 5.02 -6.60
N THR A 107 -10.82 3.92 -6.75
CA THR A 107 -11.39 2.60 -7.08
C THR A 107 -11.69 1.75 -5.85
N SER A 108 -11.18 2.16 -4.71
CA SER A 108 -11.29 1.41 -3.49
C SER A 108 -12.71 1.53 -2.90
N ASN A 109 -13.43 0.41 -2.98
CA ASN A 109 -14.79 0.20 -2.47
C ASN A 109 -14.87 0.56 -0.97
N PRO A 110 -15.95 1.13 -0.39
CA PRO A 110 -16.00 1.50 1.04
C PRO A 110 -15.74 0.36 2.06
N ASN A 111 -15.59 -0.88 1.60
CA ASN A 111 -15.21 -2.07 2.38
C ASN A 111 -13.70 -2.39 2.31
N ILE A 112 -12.84 -1.39 2.10
CA ILE A 112 -11.38 -1.59 2.06
C ILE A 112 -10.90 -2.28 3.34
N LEU A 113 -10.22 -3.41 3.15
CA LEU A 113 -9.58 -4.17 4.23
C LEU A 113 -8.34 -3.47 4.81
N LEU A 114 -7.75 -2.53 4.08
CA LEU A 114 -6.47 -1.90 4.39
C LEU A 114 -6.61 -0.48 4.95
N SER A 115 -5.80 -0.12 5.94
CA SER A 115 -5.68 1.29 6.35
C SER A 115 -4.89 2.10 5.31
N ASP A 116 -5.01 3.42 5.36
CA ASP A 116 -4.24 4.34 4.51
C ASP A 116 -2.72 4.11 4.64
N GLU A 117 -2.24 3.79 5.85
CA GLU A 117 -0.85 3.46 6.09
C GLU A 117 -0.44 2.16 5.38
N GLN A 118 -1.30 1.15 5.40
CA GLN A 118 -1.05 -0.13 4.71
C GLN A 118 -1.02 0.08 3.19
N ILE A 119 -1.92 0.89 2.66
CA ILE A 119 -1.95 1.27 1.23
C ILE A 119 -0.67 2.01 0.85
N LYS A 120 -0.31 3.07 1.59
CA LYS A 120 0.92 3.85 1.35
C LYS A 120 2.15 2.96 1.45
N PHE A 121 2.22 2.09 2.44
CA PHE A 121 3.33 1.17 2.63
C PHE A 121 3.49 0.21 1.44
N SER A 122 2.41 -0.45 1.00
CA SER A 122 2.46 -1.38 -0.13
C SER A 122 2.93 -0.71 -1.42
N ILE A 123 2.47 0.52 -1.68
CA ILE A 123 2.87 1.30 -2.87
C ILE A 123 4.34 1.74 -2.76
N GLU A 124 4.80 2.16 -1.59
CA GLU A 124 6.21 2.57 -1.38
C GLU A 124 7.17 1.39 -1.52
N GLN A 125 6.80 0.21 -0.99
CA GLN A 125 7.60 -1.01 -1.18
C GLN A 125 7.69 -1.42 -2.65
N ALA A 126 6.60 -1.26 -3.41
CA ALA A 126 6.62 -1.47 -4.86
C ALA A 126 7.61 -0.50 -5.55
N ALA A 127 7.53 0.80 -5.23
CA ALA A 127 8.43 1.81 -5.78
C ALA A 127 9.90 1.49 -5.49
N ILE A 128 10.24 1.14 -4.25
CA ILE A 128 11.62 0.77 -3.86
C ILE A 128 12.14 -0.41 -4.68
N LYS A 129 11.34 -1.48 -4.83
CA LYS A 129 11.77 -2.65 -5.63
C LYS A 129 12.01 -2.29 -7.09
N VAL A 130 11.14 -1.47 -7.66
CA VAL A 130 11.26 -1.02 -9.05
C VAL A 130 12.47 -0.11 -9.24
N SER A 131 12.72 0.83 -8.32
CA SER A 131 13.91 1.68 -8.32
C SER A 131 15.19 0.84 -8.26
N ASN A 132 15.26 -0.15 -7.36
CA ASN A 132 16.41 -1.05 -7.26
C ASN A 132 16.64 -1.87 -8.54
N HIS A 133 15.56 -2.23 -9.24
CA HIS A 133 15.67 -2.91 -10.53
C HIS A 133 16.20 -1.95 -11.62
N ALA A 134 15.69 -0.72 -11.67
CA ALA A 134 16.12 0.31 -12.61
C ALA A 134 17.61 0.68 -12.42
N GLU A 135 18.06 0.82 -11.17
CA GLU A 135 19.47 1.09 -10.85
C GLU A 135 20.40 -0.04 -11.30
N ARG A 136 19.97 -1.30 -11.14
CA ARG A 136 20.74 -2.46 -11.61
C ARG A 136 20.94 -2.42 -13.12
N LEU A 137 19.87 -2.18 -13.88
CA LEU A 137 19.93 -2.04 -15.34
C LEU A 137 20.84 -0.88 -15.78
N ASN A 138 20.90 0.20 -15.00
CA ASN A 138 21.79 1.32 -15.30
C ASN A 138 23.27 0.98 -15.02
N ASN A 139 23.55 0.24 -13.95
CA ASN A 139 24.92 -0.15 -13.58
C ASN A 139 25.49 -1.26 -14.45
N GLU A 140 24.67 -2.17 -14.98
CA GLU A 140 25.08 -3.21 -15.95
C GLU A 140 25.44 -2.64 -17.35
N ARG A 141 25.06 -1.38 -17.64
CA ARG A 141 25.41 -0.68 -18.88
C ARG A 141 26.71 0.15 -18.80
N LYS A 142 27.36 0.21 -17.64
CA LYS A 142 28.68 0.85 -17.45
C LYS A 142 29.80 -0.12 -17.77
#